data_AF-A0A7C3M3M1-F1
#
_entry.id   AF-A0A7C3M3M1-F1
#
_cell.length_a   1.000
_cell.length_b   1.000
_cell.length_c   1.000
_cell.angle_alpha   90.00
_cell.angle_beta   90.00
_cell.angle_gamma   90.00
#
_symmetry.space_group_name_H-M   'P 1'
#
loop_
_entity.id
_entity.type
_entity.pdbx_description
1 polymer ?
#
loop_
_entity_poly.entity_id
_entity_poly.type
_entity_poly.pdbx_seq_one_letter_code
_entity_poly.pdbx_strand_id
1 'polypeptide(L)'
;MEKEIFKHCLINAVKYGGKARVDAVLGKILAENPELKEKRKEVVKKIKEVVKEINSLSLEEQKKKLEELGIEIEKPRVEEKELPPLPNAEVGKVVMRLAPYPSGPLHIGNARMVILNDEYVKRYKGKLFLVIDDTIGSEEKFVIPEAYEMIIDGLKWLGVKWDNLVYKSDRLEIFYQYAEELIKKGLAYVCECDANTLRKNRATGLECIHRNQSVEENLEKWKKM
;
A
#
# COMPACT_ATOMS: atom_id res chain seq x y z
N MET A 1 -36.52 23.09 13.96
CA MET A 1 -36.43 22.82 12.51
C MET A 1 -35.73 23.93 11.73
N GLU A 2 -36.28 25.14 11.56
CA GLU A 2 -35.64 26.15 10.68
C GLU A 2 -34.32 26.71 11.24
N LYS A 3 -34.29 27.08 12.53
CA LYS A 3 -33.05 27.48 13.23
C LYS A 3 -31.96 26.40 13.20
N GLU A 4 -32.37 25.14 13.19
CA GLU A 4 -31.49 23.98 13.21
C GLU A 4 -30.92 23.70 11.81
N ILE A 5 -31.76 23.76 10.78
CA ILE A 5 -31.33 23.74 9.37
C ILE A 5 -30.32 24.88 9.11
N PHE A 6 -30.63 26.09 9.57
CA PHE A 6 -29.75 27.25 9.45
C PHE A 6 -28.41 27.03 10.14
N LYS A 7 -28.43 26.56 11.40
CA LYS A 7 -27.23 26.19 12.16
C LYS A 7 -26.35 25.20 11.40
N HIS A 8 -26.90 24.08 10.91
CA HIS A 8 -26.10 23.07 10.21
C HIS A 8 -25.60 23.54 8.85
N CYS A 9 -26.39 24.33 8.12
CA CYS A 9 -25.95 24.93 6.86
C CYS A 9 -24.78 25.90 7.10
N LEU A 10 -24.85 26.73 8.14
CA LEU A 10 -23.82 27.71 8.46
C LEU A 10 -22.51 27.05 8.90
N ILE A 11 -22.60 26.03 9.76
CA ILE A 11 -21.44 25.21 10.16
C ILE A 11 -20.80 24.55 8.93
N ASN A 12 -21.62 24.02 8.01
CA ASN A 12 -21.12 23.39 6.79
C ASN A 12 -20.44 24.41 5.87
N ALA A 13 -21.04 25.58 5.66
CA ALA A 13 -20.45 26.63 4.82
C ALA A 13 -19.07 27.05 5.34
N VAL A 14 -18.96 27.36 6.62
CA VAL A 14 -17.68 27.81 7.21
C VAL A 14 -16.63 26.69 7.19
N LYS A 15 -17.00 25.42 7.43
CA LYS A 15 -16.07 24.28 7.32
C LYS A 15 -15.51 24.08 5.91
N TYR A 16 -16.26 24.44 4.87
CA TYR A 16 -15.89 24.21 3.46
C TYR A 16 -15.64 25.51 2.70
N GLY A 17 -15.05 26.51 3.36
CA GLY A 17 -14.56 27.72 2.70
C GLY A 17 -15.65 28.61 2.12
N GLY A 18 -16.80 28.67 2.78
CA GLY A 18 -17.92 29.57 2.45
C GLY A 18 -19.06 28.91 1.68
N LYS A 19 -18.97 27.61 1.40
CA LYS A 19 -19.93 26.89 0.54
C LYS A 19 -20.58 25.71 1.25
N ALA A 20 -21.83 25.90 1.69
CA ALA A 20 -22.67 24.82 2.18
C ALA A 20 -23.15 23.92 1.05
N ARG A 21 -23.25 22.62 1.32
CA ARG A 21 -23.77 21.60 0.40
C ARG A 21 -25.01 20.94 0.99
N VAL A 22 -26.08 20.90 0.20
CA VAL A 22 -27.40 20.36 0.61
C VAL A 22 -27.28 18.92 1.10
N ASP A 23 -26.57 18.05 0.38
CA ASP A 23 -26.48 16.62 0.72
C ASP A 23 -25.72 16.38 2.05
N ALA A 24 -24.65 17.14 2.26
CA ALA A 24 -23.84 17.05 3.48
C ALA A 24 -24.62 17.51 4.72
N VAL A 25 -25.45 18.54 4.58
CA VAL A 25 -26.30 19.05 5.66
C VAL A 25 -27.49 18.14 5.91
N LEU A 26 -28.14 17.65 4.85
CA LEU A 26 -29.29 16.74 4.95
C LEU A 26 -28.94 15.47 5.73
N GLY A 27 -27.78 14.87 5.44
CA GLY A 27 -27.33 13.66 6.14
C GLY A 27 -27.19 13.89 7.66
N LYS A 28 -26.63 15.04 8.06
CA LYS A 28 -26.46 15.38 9.48
C LYS A 28 -27.79 15.64 10.19
N ILE A 29 -28.69 16.39 9.56
CA ILE A 29 -30.01 16.70 10.13
C ILE A 29 -30.87 15.44 10.32
N LEU A 30 -30.86 14.52 9.35
CA LEU A 30 -31.62 13.27 9.44
C LEU A 30 -31.03 12.28 10.44
N ALA A 31 -29.73 12.38 10.76
CA ALA A 31 -29.09 11.57 11.78
C ALA A 31 -29.45 12.05 13.19
N GLU A 32 -29.49 13.37 13.40
CA GLU A 32 -29.86 13.98 14.68
C GLU A 32 -31.38 13.94 14.93
N ASN A 33 -32.19 13.92 13.86
CA ASN A 33 -33.66 13.86 13.94
C ASN A 33 -34.24 12.77 13.02
N PRO A 34 -34.28 11.51 13.45
CA PRO A 34 -34.79 10.39 12.64
C PRO A 34 -36.24 10.57 12.16
N GLU A 35 -37.08 11.24 12.96
CA GLU A 35 -38.49 11.55 12.67
C GLU A 35 -38.69 12.33 11.36
N LEU A 36 -37.68 13.13 10.97
CA LEU A 36 -37.74 13.98 9.78
C LEU A 36 -37.57 13.19 8.46
N LYS A 37 -37.29 11.89 8.52
CA LYS A 37 -37.20 11.01 7.34
C LYS A 37 -38.53 10.95 6.58
N GLU A 38 -39.67 10.99 7.28
CA GLU A 38 -40.99 10.99 6.65
C GLU A 38 -41.27 12.28 5.87
N LYS A 39 -40.71 13.40 6.33
CA LYS A 39 -40.86 14.74 5.72
C LYS A 39 -39.66 15.13 4.86
N ARG A 40 -38.87 14.15 4.38
CA ARG A 40 -37.61 14.39 3.65
C ARG A 40 -37.73 15.40 2.51
N LYS A 41 -38.80 15.35 1.71
CA LYS A 41 -39.01 16.28 0.58
C LYS A 41 -39.13 17.74 1.05
N GLU A 42 -39.84 17.97 2.15
CA GLU A 42 -40.02 19.30 2.74
C GLU A 42 -38.70 19.82 3.34
N VAL A 43 -37.98 18.94 4.04
CA VAL A 43 -36.67 19.25 4.65
C VAL A 43 -35.64 19.62 3.58
N VAL A 44 -35.58 18.87 2.47
CA VAL A 44 -34.68 19.18 1.34
C VAL A 44 -35.00 20.55 0.74
N LYS A 45 -36.28 20.90 0.58
CA LYS A 45 -36.67 22.22 0.05
C LYS A 45 -36.18 23.34 0.96
N LYS A 46 -36.39 23.22 2.27
CA LYS A 46 -35.92 24.20 3.27
C LYS A 46 -34.40 24.31 3.31
N ILE A 47 -33.68 23.19 3.25
CA ILE A 47 -32.20 23.20 3.19
C ILE A 47 -31.73 23.93 1.93
N LYS A 48 -32.35 23.72 0.76
CA LYS A 48 -31.97 24.43 -0.47
C LYS A 48 -32.12 25.94 -0.37
N GLU A 49 -33.22 26.40 0.22
CA GLU A 49 -33.49 27.83 0.44
C GLU A 49 -32.41 28.44 1.36
N VAL A 50 -32.15 27.80 2.50
CA VAL A 50 -31.17 28.25 3.49
C VAL A 50 -29.72 28.17 2.97
N VAL A 51 -29.36 27.13 2.22
CA VAL A 51 -28.04 27.02 1.58
C VAL A 51 -27.83 28.14 0.57
N LYS A 52 -28.85 28.51 -0.20
CA LYS A 52 -28.77 29.62 -1.15
C LYS A 52 -28.51 30.94 -0.43
N GLU A 53 -29.22 31.17 0.69
CA GLU A 53 -29.02 32.34 1.54
C GLU A 53 -27.61 32.40 2.12
N ILE A 54 -27.15 31.32 2.76
CA ILE A 54 -25.84 31.30 3.42
C ILE A 54 -24.69 31.42 2.41
N ASN A 55 -24.79 30.74 1.26
CA ASN A 55 -23.76 30.82 0.22
C ASN A 55 -23.70 32.19 -0.48
N SER A 56 -24.69 33.06 -0.26
CA SER A 56 -24.67 34.44 -0.76
C SER A 56 -23.90 35.40 0.17
N LEU A 57 -23.66 34.99 1.41
CA LEU A 57 -22.87 35.73 2.40
C LEU A 57 -21.38 35.48 2.19
N SER A 58 -20.56 36.47 2.52
CA SER A 58 -19.10 36.30 2.59
C SER A 58 -18.68 35.37 3.73
N LEU A 59 -17.49 34.78 3.63
CA LEU A 59 -16.97 33.89 4.67
C LEU A 59 -16.81 34.60 6.03
N GLU A 60 -16.52 35.90 6.03
CA GLU A 60 -16.42 36.72 7.24
C GLU A 60 -17.79 36.90 7.90
N GLU A 61 -18.83 37.24 7.13
CA GLU A 61 -20.19 37.35 7.62
C GLU A 61 -20.74 36.02 8.15
N GLN A 62 -20.41 34.92 7.48
CA GLN A 62 -20.77 33.58 7.94
C GLN A 62 -20.12 33.24 9.28
N LYS A 63 -18.83 33.56 9.45
CA LYS A 63 -18.11 33.37 10.72
C LYS A 63 -18.69 34.21 11.84
N LYS A 64 -18.97 35.49 11.58
CA LYS A 64 -19.60 36.41 12.54
C LYS A 64 -20.97 35.89 13.00
N LYS A 65 -21.82 35.45 12.07
CA LYS A 65 -23.13 34.86 12.40
C LYS A 65 -23.00 33.57 13.24
N LEU A 66 -21.91 32.83 13.05
CA LEU A 66 -21.66 31.60 13.77
C LEU A 66 -21.14 31.87 15.20
N GLU A 67 -20.34 32.93 15.38
CA GLU A 67 -19.96 33.50 16.68
C GLU A 67 -21.17 34.05 17.45
N GLU A 68 -22.08 34.78 16.78
CA GLU A 68 -23.34 35.28 17.37
C GLU A 68 -24.25 34.14 17.88
N LEU A 69 -24.17 32.96 17.26
CA LEU A 69 -24.89 31.77 17.70
C LEU A 69 -24.19 31.01 18.83
N GLY A 70 -23.00 31.46 19.26
CA GLY A 70 -22.20 30.80 20.30
C GLY A 70 -21.73 29.40 19.90
N ILE A 71 -21.57 29.13 18.61
CA ILE A 71 -21.18 27.81 18.11
C ILE A 71 -19.69 27.81 17.84
N GLU A 72 -18.93 26.96 18.52
CA GLU A 72 -17.54 26.70 18.13
C GLU A 72 -17.50 25.65 17.01
N ILE A 73 -16.78 25.95 15.94
CA ILE A 73 -16.48 24.95 14.91
C ILE A 73 -15.25 24.19 15.39
N GLU A 74 -15.45 22.93 15.78
CA GLU A 74 -14.34 21.99 15.87
C GLU A 74 -13.60 21.98 14.53
N LYS A 75 -12.34 22.45 14.55
CA LYS A 75 -11.42 22.29 13.43
C LYS A 75 -11.39 20.81 13.07
N PRO A 76 -11.37 20.44 11.77
CA PRO A 76 -11.21 19.05 11.40
C PRO A 76 -9.98 18.50 12.10
N ARG A 77 -10.18 17.44 12.89
CA ARG A 77 -9.08 16.71 13.53
C ARG A 77 -8.26 16.14 12.39
N VAL A 78 -7.12 16.76 12.09
CA VAL A 78 -6.13 16.17 11.19
C VAL A 78 -5.51 15.04 12.01
N GLU A 79 -6.11 13.86 11.92
CA GLU A 79 -5.45 12.66 12.41
C GLU A 79 -4.25 12.44 11.49
N GLU A 80 -3.06 12.77 11.98
CA GLU A 80 -1.82 12.35 11.35
C GLU A 80 -1.82 10.82 11.35
N LYS A 81 -2.14 10.25 10.17
CA LYS A 81 -2.07 8.81 9.96
C LYS A 81 -0.61 8.43 9.86
N GLU A 82 -0.03 8.07 10.97
CA GLU A 82 1.30 7.47 11.01
C GLU A 82 1.25 6.01 10.52
N LEU A 83 2.39 5.53 10.02
CA LEU A 83 2.57 4.10 9.80
C LEU A 83 2.49 3.37 11.14
N PRO A 84 1.92 2.15 11.21
CA PRO A 84 1.96 1.36 12.43
C PRO A 84 3.42 1.06 12.83
N PRO A 85 3.74 0.91 14.13
CA PRO A 85 5.07 0.50 14.52
C PRO A 85 5.37 -0.93 14.05
N LEU A 86 6.64 -1.22 13.78
CA LEU A 86 7.09 -2.57 13.44
C LEU A 86 7.23 -3.37 14.74
N PRO A 87 6.78 -4.63 14.78
CA PRO A 87 6.96 -5.48 15.96
C PRO A 87 8.44 -5.72 16.22
N ASN A 88 8.87 -5.62 17.48
CA ASN A 88 10.25 -5.84 17.93
C ASN A 88 11.30 -4.97 17.22
N ALA A 89 10.91 -3.82 16.66
CA ALA A 89 11.86 -2.94 15.99
C ALA A 89 12.71 -2.17 17.00
N GLU A 90 14.02 -2.27 16.81
CA GLU A 90 15.00 -1.47 17.53
C GLU A 90 15.59 -0.41 16.60
N VAL A 91 15.66 0.83 17.09
CA VAL A 91 16.26 1.94 16.34
C VAL A 91 17.72 1.60 16.00
N GLY A 92 18.11 1.81 14.74
CA GLY A 92 19.44 1.49 14.22
C GLY A 92 19.61 0.03 13.75
N LYS A 93 18.66 -0.87 14.06
CA LYS A 93 18.75 -2.30 13.70
C LYS A 93 17.81 -2.74 12.59
N VAL A 94 16.82 -1.93 12.23
CA VAL A 94 15.88 -2.24 11.15
C VAL A 94 16.61 -2.29 9.81
N VAL A 95 16.42 -3.39 9.06
CA VAL A 95 16.92 -3.53 7.70
C VAL A 95 15.74 -3.88 6.78
N MET A 96 15.53 -3.04 5.78
CA MET A 96 14.52 -3.23 4.75
C MET A 96 15.19 -3.50 3.40
N ARG A 97 14.42 -4.04 2.45
CA ARG A 97 14.90 -4.21 1.07
C ARG A 97 13.85 -3.86 0.04
N LEU A 98 14.31 -3.27 -1.05
CA LEU A 98 13.62 -3.20 -2.33
C LEU A 98 14.11 -4.38 -3.18
N ALA A 99 13.20 -5.08 -3.83
CA ALA A 99 13.54 -6.23 -4.68
C ALA A 99 12.88 -6.16 -6.06
N PRO A 100 13.22 -5.17 -6.90
CA PRO A 100 12.63 -5.05 -8.23
C PRO A 100 13.20 -6.10 -9.20
N TYR A 101 12.32 -6.65 -10.03
CA TYR A 101 12.70 -7.46 -11.19
C TYR A 101 12.97 -6.51 -12.38
N PRO A 102 14.11 -6.62 -13.09
CA PRO A 102 14.46 -5.74 -14.20
C PRO A 102 13.69 -6.05 -15.50
N SER A 103 12.35 -5.97 -15.46
CA SER A 103 11.47 -6.10 -16.63
C SER A 103 11.08 -4.78 -17.29
N GLY A 104 11.63 -3.66 -16.82
CA GLY A 104 11.28 -2.32 -17.27
C GLY A 104 11.39 -1.27 -16.16
N PRO A 105 10.97 -0.02 -16.42
CA PRO A 105 10.98 1.05 -15.43
C PRO A 105 9.98 0.79 -14.30
N LEU A 106 10.24 1.41 -13.14
CA LEU A 106 9.29 1.39 -12.02
C LEU A 106 8.01 2.14 -12.39
N HIS A 107 6.86 1.60 -12.00
CA HIS A 107 5.55 2.23 -12.13
C HIS A 107 4.97 2.62 -10.76
N ILE A 108 3.81 3.31 -10.74
CA ILE A 108 3.18 3.80 -9.50
C ILE A 108 2.91 2.71 -8.45
N GLY A 109 2.64 1.46 -8.89
CA GLY A 109 2.51 0.32 -7.98
C GLY A 109 3.79 0.01 -7.18
N ASN A 110 4.97 0.20 -7.78
CA ASN A 110 6.24 0.03 -7.08
C ASN A 110 6.47 1.16 -6.06
N ALA A 111 6.08 2.39 -6.41
CA ALA A 111 6.27 3.56 -5.56
C ALA A 111 5.67 3.36 -4.15
N ARG A 112 4.51 2.69 -4.05
CA ARG A 112 3.91 2.37 -2.75
C ARG A 112 4.86 1.54 -1.87
N MET A 113 5.40 0.45 -2.40
CA MET A 113 6.31 -0.42 -1.64
C MET A 113 7.62 0.30 -1.32
N VAL A 114 8.16 1.02 -2.29
CA VAL A 114 9.39 1.80 -2.17
C VAL A 114 9.29 2.82 -1.05
N ILE A 115 8.27 3.68 -1.09
CA ILE A 115 8.06 4.75 -0.10
C ILE A 115 7.81 4.13 1.28
N LEU A 116 7.00 3.08 1.39
CA LEU A 116 6.75 2.44 2.68
C LEU A 116 8.02 1.90 3.33
N ASN A 117 8.89 1.24 2.57
CA ASN A 117 10.15 0.71 3.10
C ASN A 117 11.10 1.85 3.48
N ASP A 118 11.19 2.89 2.65
CA ASP A 118 12.02 4.08 2.91
C ASP A 118 11.57 4.84 4.17
N GLU A 119 10.26 5.05 4.35
CA GLU A 119 9.70 5.69 5.55
C GLU A 119 9.95 4.89 6.83
N TYR A 120 9.88 3.55 6.77
CA TYR A 120 10.28 2.72 7.92
C TYR A 120 11.77 2.82 8.23
N VAL A 121 12.62 2.86 7.20
CA VAL A 121 14.06 3.04 7.38
C VAL A 121 14.36 4.40 8.02
N LYS A 122 13.74 5.49 7.57
CA LYS A 122 13.85 6.81 8.19
C LYS A 122 13.39 6.81 9.64
N ARG A 123 12.19 6.27 9.91
CA ARG A 123 11.60 6.20 11.25
C ARG A 123 12.51 5.50 12.25
N TYR A 124 13.09 4.37 11.85
CA TYR A 124 13.90 3.53 12.74
C TYR A 124 15.41 3.75 12.57
N LYS A 125 15.86 4.76 11.82
CA LYS A 125 17.28 4.98 11.49
C LYS A 125 17.95 3.69 10.99
N GLY A 126 17.22 2.92 10.19
CA GLY A 126 17.61 1.61 9.70
C GLY A 126 18.51 1.68 8.46
N LYS A 127 18.59 0.56 7.74
CA LYS A 127 19.25 0.46 6.44
C LYS A 127 18.29 -0.03 5.36
N LEU A 128 18.46 0.47 4.14
CA LEU A 128 17.73 0.04 2.96
C LEU A 128 18.68 -0.66 1.97
N PHE A 129 18.33 -1.87 1.57
CA PHE A 129 19.03 -2.61 0.52
C PHE A 129 18.26 -2.52 -0.79
N LEU A 130 18.94 -2.20 -1.89
CA LEU A 130 18.42 -2.39 -3.25
C LEU A 130 18.94 -3.72 -3.77
N VAL A 131 18.04 -4.70 -3.91
CA VAL A 131 18.37 -6.07 -4.33
C VAL A 131 17.73 -6.32 -5.71
N ILE A 132 18.49 -6.20 -6.79
CA ILE A 132 17.96 -6.50 -8.12
C ILE A 132 17.67 -8.00 -8.22
N ASP A 133 16.41 -8.36 -8.48
CA ASP A 133 15.92 -9.75 -8.49
C ASP A 133 16.09 -10.42 -9.86
N ASP A 134 17.29 -10.37 -10.42
CA ASP A 134 17.62 -10.73 -11.82
C ASP A 134 17.84 -12.24 -12.06
N THR A 135 17.33 -13.11 -11.19
CA THR A 135 17.47 -14.56 -11.32
C THR A 135 16.32 -15.23 -12.08
N ILE A 136 15.28 -14.47 -12.43
CA ILE A 136 14.14 -14.98 -13.21
C ILE A 136 14.48 -14.74 -14.68
N GLY A 137 14.97 -15.76 -15.37
CA GLY A 137 15.14 -15.73 -16.82
C GLY A 137 14.29 -16.82 -17.46
N SER A 138 13.22 -16.44 -18.14
CA SER A 138 12.52 -17.32 -19.08
C SER A 138 12.18 -16.55 -20.35
N GLU A 139 11.85 -17.25 -21.44
CA GLU A 139 11.39 -16.61 -22.68
C GLU A 139 10.19 -15.66 -22.43
N GLU A 140 9.32 -16.03 -21.49
CA GLU A 140 8.13 -15.24 -21.12
C GLU A 140 8.44 -14.10 -20.13
N LYS A 141 9.55 -14.20 -19.40
CA LYS A 141 10.00 -13.22 -18.40
C LYS A 141 11.48 -12.96 -18.62
N PHE A 142 11.77 -12.18 -19.66
CA PHE A 142 13.12 -11.77 -19.97
C PHE A 142 13.52 -10.54 -19.15
N VAL A 143 14.82 -10.44 -18.92
CA VAL A 143 15.45 -9.27 -18.30
C VAL A 143 15.68 -8.23 -19.39
N ILE A 144 15.34 -6.98 -19.10
CA ILE A 144 15.61 -5.83 -19.97
C ILE A 144 16.89 -5.14 -19.45
N PRO A 145 18.02 -5.16 -20.19
CA PRO A 145 19.27 -4.56 -19.74
C PRO A 145 19.16 -3.08 -19.38
N GLU A 146 18.30 -2.32 -20.06
CA GLU A 146 18.07 -0.91 -19.79
C GLU A 146 17.29 -0.69 -18.48
N ALA A 147 16.53 -1.69 -18.02
CA ALA A 147 15.73 -1.58 -16.81
C ALA A 147 16.57 -1.42 -15.54
N TYR A 148 17.81 -1.90 -15.53
CA TYR A 148 18.73 -1.75 -14.40
C TYR A 148 18.95 -0.27 -14.06
N GLU A 149 19.28 0.54 -15.06
CA GLU A 149 19.45 2.00 -14.89
C GLU A 149 18.12 2.70 -14.67
N MET A 150 17.06 2.32 -15.40
CA MET A 150 15.74 2.92 -15.21
C MET A 150 15.18 2.74 -13.80
N ILE A 151 15.45 1.59 -13.15
CA ILE A 151 15.08 1.34 -11.75
C ILE A 151 15.82 2.31 -10.83
N ILE A 152 17.14 2.43 -11.01
CA ILE A 152 17.99 3.32 -10.22
C ILE A 152 17.52 4.77 -10.36
N ASP A 153 17.26 5.22 -11.58
CA ASP A 153 16.80 6.58 -11.86
C ASP A 153 15.41 6.85 -11.30
N GLY A 154 14.49 5.88 -11.38
CA GLY A 154 13.17 5.98 -10.74
C GLY A 154 13.25 6.15 -9.23
N LEU A 155 14.17 5.43 -8.56
CA LEU A 155 14.38 5.56 -7.12
C LEU A 155 15.02 6.91 -6.76
N LYS A 156 16.01 7.37 -7.53
CA LYS A 156 16.62 8.70 -7.37
C LYS A 156 15.59 9.81 -7.55
N TRP A 157 14.71 9.70 -8.55
CA TRP A 157 13.63 10.65 -8.80
C TRP A 157 12.64 10.72 -7.64
N LEU A 158 12.33 9.57 -7.01
CA LEU A 158 11.54 9.50 -5.78
C LEU A 158 12.27 10.04 -4.53
N GLY A 159 13.56 10.39 -4.63
CA GLY A 159 14.37 10.84 -3.50
C GLY A 159 14.77 9.73 -2.53
N VAL A 160 14.66 8.46 -2.95
CA VAL A 160 14.95 7.28 -2.12
C VAL A 160 16.43 6.98 -2.17
N LYS A 161 17.04 6.76 -0.99
CA LYS A 161 18.45 6.40 -0.85
C LYS A 161 18.57 5.00 -0.29
N TRP A 162 19.53 4.24 -0.80
CA TRP A 162 19.85 2.89 -0.31
C TRP A 162 21.30 2.84 0.16
N ASP A 163 21.55 1.98 1.14
CA ASP A 163 22.87 1.77 1.73
C ASP A 163 23.71 0.77 0.93
N ASN A 164 23.05 -0.21 0.30
CA ASN A 164 23.71 -1.29 -0.42
C ASN A 164 22.94 -1.63 -1.69
N LEU A 165 23.68 -1.92 -2.76
CA LEU A 165 23.16 -2.46 -4.02
C LEU A 165 23.68 -3.88 -4.19
N VAL A 166 22.78 -4.82 -4.45
CA VAL A 166 23.08 -6.24 -4.63
C VAL A 166 22.35 -6.75 -5.86
N TYR A 167 23.05 -7.49 -6.71
CA TYR A 167 22.45 -8.28 -7.78
C TYR A 167 22.29 -9.72 -7.28
N LYS A 168 21.11 -10.33 -7.47
CA LYS A 168 20.91 -11.71 -7.02
C LYS A 168 21.70 -12.69 -7.89
N SER A 169 21.85 -12.40 -9.18
CA SER A 169 22.65 -13.17 -10.13
C SER A 169 24.12 -13.32 -9.67
N ASP A 170 24.72 -12.28 -9.08
CA ASP A 170 26.08 -12.34 -8.50
C ASP A 170 26.21 -13.32 -7.32
N ARG A 171 25.08 -13.82 -6.80
CA ARG A 171 25.02 -14.68 -5.61
C ARG A 171 24.60 -16.13 -5.92
N LEU A 172 24.50 -16.50 -7.19
CA LEU A 172 24.08 -17.85 -7.60
C LEU A 172 24.91 -18.95 -6.94
N GLU A 173 26.22 -18.77 -6.82
CA GLU A 173 27.11 -19.73 -6.15
C GLU A 173 26.68 -20.01 -4.69
N ILE A 174 26.29 -18.97 -3.95
CA ILE A 174 25.78 -19.12 -2.58
C ILE A 174 24.47 -19.94 -2.59
N PHE A 175 23.60 -19.70 -3.58
CA PHE A 175 22.34 -20.45 -3.69
C PHE A 175 22.58 -21.92 -4.05
N TYR A 176 23.54 -22.22 -4.92
CA TYR A 176 23.91 -23.59 -5.26
C TYR A 176 24.48 -24.35 -4.05
N GLN A 177 25.32 -23.70 -3.26
CA GLN A 177 25.82 -24.27 -2.00
C GLN A 177 24.67 -24.60 -1.04
N TYR A 178 23.71 -23.69 -0.86
CA TYR A 178 22.53 -23.97 -0.04
C TYR A 178 21.64 -25.06 -0.63
N ALA A 179 21.47 -25.13 -1.94
CA ALA A 179 20.73 -26.20 -2.60
C ALA A 179 21.36 -27.57 -2.30
N GLU A 180 22.68 -27.69 -2.44
CA GLU A 180 23.40 -28.91 -2.07
C GLU A 180 23.27 -29.26 -0.59
N GLU A 181 23.37 -28.27 0.31
CA GLU A 181 23.16 -28.51 1.75
C GLU A 181 21.76 -29.04 2.05
N LEU A 182 20.73 -28.49 1.39
CA LEU A 182 19.35 -28.94 1.56
C LEU A 182 19.17 -30.37 1.05
N ILE A 183 19.79 -30.72 -0.08
CA ILE A 183 19.81 -32.11 -0.59
C ILE A 183 20.50 -33.04 0.41
N LYS A 184 21.69 -32.66 0.93
CA LYS A 184 22.45 -33.44 1.92
C LYS A 184 21.66 -33.68 3.22
N LYS A 185 20.78 -32.74 3.59
CA LYS A 185 19.89 -32.86 4.76
C LYS A 185 18.59 -33.62 4.47
N GLY A 186 18.37 -34.10 3.24
CA GLY A 186 17.11 -34.74 2.82
C GLY A 186 15.92 -33.78 2.77
N LEU A 187 16.16 -32.47 2.65
CA LEU A 187 15.13 -31.42 2.64
C LEU A 187 14.78 -30.96 1.21
N ALA A 188 15.54 -31.40 0.21
CA ALA A 188 15.30 -31.13 -1.20
C ALA A 188 15.65 -32.38 -2.05
N TYR A 189 15.00 -32.51 -3.20
CA TYR A 189 15.23 -33.59 -4.17
C TYR A 189 15.11 -33.05 -5.60
N VAL A 190 15.75 -33.72 -6.55
CA VAL A 190 15.68 -33.39 -7.99
C VAL A 190 14.47 -34.10 -8.60
N CYS A 191 13.60 -33.35 -9.25
CA CYS A 191 12.39 -33.87 -9.90
C CYS A 191 12.54 -33.85 -11.42
N GLU A 192 12.39 -35.02 -12.05
CA GLU A 192 12.44 -35.16 -13.51
C GLU A 192 11.05 -35.39 -14.13
N CYS A 193 9.98 -35.24 -13.34
CA CYS A 193 8.62 -35.27 -13.89
C CYS A 193 8.40 -34.08 -14.82
N ASP A 194 7.65 -34.28 -15.90
CA ASP A 194 7.18 -33.18 -16.73
C ASP A 194 6.26 -32.22 -15.94
N ALA A 195 6.12 -31.00 -16.46
CA ALA A 195 5.38 -29.94 -15.78
C ALA A 195 3.91 -30.30 -15.51
N ASN A 196 3.26 -31.07 -16.38
CA ASN A 196 1.86 -31.46 -16.23
C ASN A 196 1.70 -32.51 -15.13
N THR A 197 2.56 -33.52 -15.11
CA THR A 197 2.58 -34.53 -14.05
C THR A 197 2.83 -33.88 -12.68
N LEU A 198 3.81 -32.99 -12.58
CA LEU A 198 4.12 -32.30 -11.33
C LEU A 198 2.95 -31.42 -10.86
N ARG A 199 2.27 -30.74 -11.78
CA ARG A 199 1.07 -29.95 -11.48
C ARG A 199 -0.08 -30.81 -10.98
N LYS A 200 -0.33 -31.97 -11.61
CA LYS A 200 -1.38 -32.91 -11.21
C LYS A 200 -1.10 -33.45 -9.80
N ASN A 201 0.12 -33.93 -9.55
CA ASN A 201 0.52 -34.48 -8.25
C ASN A 201 0.31 -33.47 -7.11
N ARG A 202 0.73 -32.20 -7.31
CA ARG A 202 0.49 -31.12 -6.35
C ARG A 202 -1.01 -30.88 -6.10
N ALA A 203 -1.83 -30.88 -7.15
CA ALA A 203 -3.27 -30.66 -7.03
C ALA A 203 -3.98 -31.78 -6.25
N THR A 204 -3.48 -33.01 -6.32
CA THR A 204 -4.07 -34.17 -5.65
C THR A 204 -3.37 -34.55 -4.34
N GLY A 205 -2.33 -33.81 -3.92
CA GLY A 205 -1.54 -34.15 -2.74
C GLY A 205 -0.76 -35.46 -2.86
N LEU A 206 -0.51 -35.93 -4.10
CA LEU A 206 0.28 -37.13 -4.35
C LEU A 206 1.76 -36.77 -4.38
N GLU A 207 2.59 -37.59 -3.72
CA GLU A 207 4.03 -37.37 -3.77
C GLU A 207 4.63 -37.68 -5.14
N CYS A 208 5.75 -37.02 -5.45
CA CYS A 208 6.51 -37.30 -6.65
C CYS A 208 7.26 -38.63 -6.50
N ILE A 209 7.34 -39.43 -7.57
CA ILE A 209 8.12 -40.69 -7.60
C ILE A 209 9.60 -40.47 -7.25
N HIS A 210 10.13 -39.28 -7.51
CA HIS A 210 11.52 -38.90 -7.25
C HIS A 210 11.77 -38.44 -5.79
N ARG A 211 10.70 -38.25 -5.00
CA ARG A 211 10.79 -37.62 -3.67
C ARG A 211 11.64 -38.42 -2.68
N ASN A 212 11.62 -39.74 -2.79
CA ASN A 212 12.31 -40.66 -1.89
C ASN A 212 13.64 -41.19 -2.46
N GLN A 213 14.18 -40.54 -3.49
CA GLN A 213 15.53 -40.83 -4.00
C GLN A 213 16.60 -40.63 -2.92
N SER A 214 17.72 -41.33 -3.03
CA SER A 214 18.82 -41.16 -2.09
C SER A 214 19.47 -39.78 -2.19
N VAL A 215 20.22 -39.39 -1.16
CA VAL A 215 21.00 -38.13 -1.17
C VAL A 215 22.02 -38.17 -2.30
N GLU A 216 22.68 -39.31 -2.50
CA GLU A 216 23.68 -39.52 -3.54
C GLU A 216 23.10 -39.35 -4.93
N GLU A 217 21.94 -39.98 -5.20
CA GLU A 217 21.22 -39.84 -6.48
C GLU A 217 20.81 -38.39 -6.75
N ASN A 218 20.29 -37.70 -5.73
CA ASN A 218 19.88 -36.30 -5.88
C ASN A 218 21.06 -35.37 -6.15
N LEU A 219 22.19 -35.56 -5.45
CA LEU A 219 23.42 -34.78 -5.69
C LEU A 219 24.01 -35.04 -7.07
N GLU A 220 23.98 -36.29 -7.54
CA GLU A 220 24.44 -36.62 -8.88
C GLU A 220 23.57 -35.94 -9.94
N LYS A 221 22.23 -36.02 -9.80
CA LYS A 221 21.31 -35.35 -10.73
C LYS A 221 21.44 -33.84 -10.69
N TRP A 222 21.59 -33.25 -9.51
CA TRP A 222 21.78 -31.80 -9.34
C TRP A 222 23.00 -31.28 -10.10
N LYS A 223 24.12 -32.01 -10.02
CA LYS A 223 25.36 -31.64 -10.74
C LYS A 223 25.28 -31.78 -12.27
N LYS A 224 24.28 -32.49 -12.78
CA LYS A 224 24.05 -32.68 -14.23
C LYS A 224 23.11 -31.62 -14.82
N MET A 225 22.39 -30.86 -13.99
CA MET A 225 21.54 -29.75 -14.41
C MET A 225 22.37 -28.52 -14.77
#